data_AF-A0A961C573-F1
#
_entry.id   AF-A0A961C573-F1
#
_cell.length_a   1.000
_cell.length_b   1.000
_cell.length_c   1.000
_cell.angle_alpha   90.00
_cell.angle_beta   90.00
_cell.angle_gamma   90.00
#
_symmetry.space_group_name_H-M   'P 1'
#
loop_
_entity.id
_entity.type
_entity.pdbx_description
1 polymer ?
#
loop_
_entity_poly.entity_id
_entity_poly.type
_entity_poly.pdbx_seq_one_letter_code
_entity_poly.pdbx_strand_id
1 'polypeptide(L)'
;RAWRELGLTGELPGDGIMFSLINRGANKLDQFIDITAQLETKRGGDLTHMSLAFTMDNTTPAGLPEFVAGGSPLSGVSAGDYLGYVSLNVPLSAGNFTVDGGDLLATAVDGKTRVLIVRVVIPMGQKVSLTFNLDLPRALESVELLPSARIPRVQWTDGEESWDDGAPRTIPLR
;
A
#
# COMPACT_ATOMS: atom_id res chain seq x y z
N ARG A 1 18.25 7.38 -21.75
CA ARG A 1 19.59 7.05 -21.19
C ARG A 1 19.84 7.85 -19.91
N ALA A 2 19.72 9.18 -19.97
CA ALA A 2 19.84 10.08 -18.81
C ALA A 2 19.06 9.64 -17.56
N TRP A 3 17.76 9.31 -17.66
CA TRP A 3 16.98 8.84 -16.49
C TRP A 3 17.55 7.58 -15.84
N ARG A 4 18.13 6.66 -16.63
CA ARG A 4 18.78 5.45 -16.10
C ARG A 4 20.12 5.76 -15.48
N GLU A 5 20.89 6.66 -16.08
CA GLU A 5 22.18 7.12 -15.58
C GLU A 5 22.04 7.94 -14.28
N LEU A 6 20.88 8.58 -14.07
CA LEU A 6 20.53 9.31 -12.85
C LEU A 6 19.86 8.42 -11.78
N GLY A 7 19.66 7.12 -12.04
CA GLY A 7 18.95 6.23 -11.11
C GLY A 7 17.45 6.50 -10.97
N LEU A 8 16.86 7.24 -11.92
CA LEU A 8 15.45 7.67 -11.94
C LEU A 8 14.65 6.86 -12.97
N THR A 9 14.91 5.56 -13.10
CA THR A 9 14.21 4.71 -14.08
C THR A 9 12.75 4.46 -13.73
N GLY A 10 12.37 4.64 -12.47
CA GLY A 10 11.10 4.15 -11.93
C GLY A 10 11.04 2.64 -11.81
N GLU A 11 12.17 1.94 -11.99
CA GLU A 11 12.25 0.49 -11.78
C GLU A 11 12.29 0.19 -10.29
N LEU A 12 11.38 -0.67 -9.83
CA LEU A 12 11.41 -1.14 -8.45
C LEU A 12 12.51 -2.20 -8.27
N PRO A 13 13.27 -2.16 -7.16
CA PRO A 13 14.22 -3.21 -6.80
C PRO A 13 13.49 -4.55 -6.61
N GLY A 14 14.21 -5.65 -6.86
CA GLY A 14 13.60 -7.00 -6.85
C GLY A 14 13.20 -7.50 -5.47
N ASP A 15 13.78 -6.93 -4.42
CA ASP A 15 13.46 -7.10 -3.00
C ASP A 15 12.59 -5.97 -2.44
N GLY A 16 12.09 -5.09 -3.32
CA GLY A 16 11.27 -3.94 -2.96
C GLY A 16 9.84 -4.31 -2.57
N ILE A 17 9.34 -3.66 -1.53
CA ILE A 17 7.92 -3.61 -1.16
C ILE A 17 7.45 -2.17 -1.29
N MET A 18 6.38 -1.95 -2.04
CA MET A 18 5.81 -0.61 -2.21
C MET A 18 4.29 -0.67 -2.06
N PHE A 19 3.78 0.13 -1.12
CA PHE A 19 2.34 0.35 -0.97
C PHE A 19 1.92 1.58 -1.78
N SER A 20 0.75 1.52 -2.40
CA SER A 20 0.10 2.69 -3.00
C SER A 20 -1.41 2.62 -2.84
N LEU A 21 -2.01 3.78 -2.57
CA LEU A 21 -3.44 3.99 -2.62
C LEU A 21 -3.75 4.88 -3.83
N ILE A 22 -4.53 4.36 -4.77
CA ILE A 22 -4.79 4.95 -6.09
C ILE A 22 -6.25 5.40 -6.13
N ASN A 23 -6.46 6.70 -6.30
CA ASN A 23 -7.80 7.29 -6.30
C ASN A 23 -8.57 6.98 -7.59
N ARG A 24 -9.83 6.58 -7.43
CA ARG A 24 -10.81 6.36 -8.51
C ARG A 24 -12.13 7.11 -8.30
N GLY A 25 -12.32 7.77 -7.15
CA GLY A 25 -13.58 8.39 -6.75
C GLY A 25 -13.94 9.71 -7.45
N ALA A 26 -13.18 10.12 -8.47
CA ALA A 26 -13.34 11.42 -9.13
C ALA A 26 -13.34 12.60 -8.14
N ASN A 27 -12.45 12.52 -7.14
CA ASN A 27 -12.33 13.47 -6.05
C ASN A 27 -10.84 13.80 -5.78
N LYS A 28 -10.56 14.68 -4.81
CA LYS A 28 -9.19 15.08 -4.42
C LYS A 28 -8.88 14.68 -2.97
N LEU A 29 -9.40 13.53 -2.56
CA LEU A 29 -9.43 13.14 -1.14
C LEU A 29 -8.16 12.43 -0.66
N ASP A 30 -7.16 12.19 -1.50
CA ASP A 30 -5.92 11.50 -1.11
C ASP A 30 -5.27 12.08 0.15
N GLN A 31 -5.25 13.41 0.27
CA GLN A 31 -4.67 14.13 1.40
C GLN A 31 -5.46 14.00 2.72
N PHE A 32 -6.67 13.44 2.67
CA PHE A 32 -7.54 13.22 3.82
C PHE A 32 -7.64 11.74 4.19
N ILE A 33 -6.81 10.88 3.59
CA ILE A 33 -6.70 9.48 3.98
C ILE A 33 -5.41 9.29 4.76
N ASP A 34 -5.55 9.19 6.08
CA ASP A 34 -4.44 8.83 6.96
C ASP A 34 -4.24 7.32 6.92
N ILE A 35 -2.99 6.87 6.82
CA ILE A 35 -2.67 5.45 6.67
C ILE A 35 -1.63 5.05 7.71
N THR A 36 -1.98 4.05 8.50
CA THR A 36 -1.03 3.34 9.37
C THR A 36 -0.81 1.93 8.83
N ALA A 37 0.42 1.43 8.91
CA ALA A 37 0.80 0.11 8.45
C ALA A 37 1.59 -0.62 9.53
N GLN A 38 1.22 -1.86 9.84
CA GLN A 38 1.96 -2.74 10.73
C GLN A 38 2.57 -3.87 9.90
N LEU A 39 3.88 -4.06 10.06
CA LEU A 39 4.64 -5.11 9.44
C LEU A 39 5.00 -6.17 10.49
N GLU A 40 4.74 -7.43 10.15
CA GLU A 40 5.20 -8.57 10.93
C GLU A 40 5.85 -9.60 10.02
N THR A 41 6.98 -10.16 10.46
CA THR A 41 7.64 -11.27 9.77
C THR A 41 7.92 -12.40 10.74
N LYS A 42 7.78 -13.63 10.24
CA LYS A 42 8.05 -14.85 11.00
C LYS A 42 8.63 -15.93 10.11
N ARG A 43 9.87 -16.33 10.37
CA ARG A 43 10.47 -17.52 9.74
C ARG A 43 9.74 -18.81 10.11
N GLY A 44 9.51 -19.66 9.11
CA GLY A 44 8.88 -20.96 9.25
C GLY A 44 9.36 -21.93 8.18
N GLY A 45 10.11 -22.98 8.58
CA GLY A 45 10.68 -23.95 7.63
C GLY A 45 11.59 -23.28 6.60
N ASP A 46 11.25 -23.43 5.31
CA ASP A 46 11.98 -22.85 4.17
C ASP A 46 11.41 -21.49 3.70
N LEU A 47 10.47 -20.93 4.45
CA LEU A 47 9.78 -19.68 4.12
C LEU A 47 9.91 -18.66 5.27
N THR A 48 9.68 -17.40 4.92
CA THR A 48 9.37 -16.32 5.85
C THR A 48 7.94 -15.88 5.57
N HIS A 49 7.06 -16.03 6.55
CA HIS A 49 5.71 -15.49 6.49
C HIS A 49 5.77 -13.99 6.78
N MET A 50 5.13 -13.17 5.95
CA MET A 50 5.03 -11.73 6.12
C MET A 50 3.56 -11.33 6.15
N SER A 51 3.21 -10.50 7.13
CA SER A 51 1.90 -9.87 7.25
C SER A 51 2.08 -8.34 7.23
N LEU A 52 1.28 -7.68 6.38
CA LEU A 52 1.27 -6.23 6.21
C LEU A 52 -0.16 -5.75 6.43
N ALA A 53 -0.45 -5.24 7.63
CA ALA A 53 -1.77 -4.76 8.02
C ALA A 53 -1.86 -3.24 7.86
N PHE A 54 -2.71 -2.78 6.97
CA PHE A 54 -2.97 -1.36 6.70
C PHE A 54 -4.31 -0.96 7.30
N THR A 55 -4.35 0.17 7.99
CA THR A 55 -5.59 0.86 8.36
C THR A 55 -5.61 2.21 7.69
N MET A 56 -6.67 2.46 6.93
CA MET A 56 -6.90 3.71 6.20
C MET A 56 -8.07 4.44 6.86
N ASP A 57 -7.84 5.65 7.33
CA ASP A 57 -8.82 6.50 8.01
C ASP A 57 -9.20 7.67 7.11
N ASN A 58 -10.47 7.77 6.75
CA ASN A 58 -10.97 8.88 5.95
C ASN A 58 -11.37 10.05 6.86
N THR A 59 -10.44 10.99 7.02
CA THR A 59 -10.59 12.20 7.85
C THR A 59 -11.11 13.39 7.05
N THR A 60 -11.75 13.15 5.90
CA THR A 60 -12.30 14.20 5.04
C THR A 60 -13.25 15.12 5.83
N PRO A 61 -13.00 16.45 5.86
CA PRO A 61 -13.88 17.39 6.54
C PRO A 61 -15.19 17.61 5.78
N ALA A 62 -16.26 17.90 6.52
CA ALA A 62 -17.53 18.31 5.92
C ALA A 62 -17.44 19.68 5.24
N GLY A 63 -18.30 19.93 4.26
CA GLY A 63 -18.43 21.24 3.61
C GLY A 63 -17.35 21.58 2.58
N LEU A 64 -16.55 20.60 2.15
CA LEU A 64 -15.62 20.79 1.04
C LEU A 64 -16.38 21.10 -0.27
N PRO A 65 -15.77 21.89 -1.18
CA PRO A 65 -16.33 22.09 -2.52
C PRO A 65 -16.53 20.76 -3.25
N GLU A 66 -17.59 20.66 -4.05
CA GLU A 66 -17.92 19.43 -4.81
C GLU A 66 -16.76 18.94 -5.69
N PHE A 67 -16.00 19.86 -6.31
CA PHE A 67 -14.82 19.50 -7.12
C PHE A 67 -13.67 18.87 -6.31
N VAL A 68 -13.71 18.97 -4.97
CA VAL A 68 -12.79 18.32 -4.03
C VAL A 68 -13.42 17.07 -3.44
N ALA A 69 -14.64 17.19 -2.92
CA ALA A 69 -15.37 16.13 -2.22
C ALA A 69 -15.83 14.99 -3.14
N GLY A 70 -15.94 15.25 -4.45
CA GLY A 70 -16.52 14.31 -5.40
C GLY A 70 -18.03 14.21 -5.22
N GLY A 71 -18.56 12.98 -5.31
CA GLY A 71 -20.00 12.73 -5.33
C GLY A 71 -20.63 12.84 -6.72
N SER A 72 -19.81 12.84 -7.77
CA SER A 72 -20.31 12.72 -9.15
C SER A 72 -21.11 11.42 -9.29
N PRO A 73 -22.31 11.43 -9.91
CA PRO A 73 -23.09 10.21 -10.16
C PRO A 73 -22.30 9.12 -10.90
N LEU A 74 -21.28 9.49 -11.68
CA LEU A 74 -20.43 8.55 -12.42
C LEU A 74 -19.43 7.79 -11.53
N SER A 75 -19.14 8.30 -10.32
CA SER A 75 -18.17 7.69 -9.40
C SER A 75 -18.75 6.50 -8.63
N GLY A 76 -20.08 6.44 -8.48
CA GLY A 76 -20.76 5.39 -7.71
C GLY A 76 -20.55 5.48 -6.20
N VAL A 77 -20.06 6.60 -5.68
CA VAL A 77 -19.89 6.86 -4.24
C VAL A 77 -20.39 8.26 -3.86
N SER A 78 -20.67 8.47 -2.58
CA SER A 78 -21.18 9.76 -2.09
C SER A 78 -20.06 10.80 -2.01
N ALA A 79 -20.42 12.08 -1.91
CA ALA A 79 -19.44 13.12 -1.62
C ALA A 79 -18.75 12.84 -0.28
N GLY A 80 -17.42 12.92 -0.25
CA GLY A 80 -16.59 12.62 0.92
C GLY A 80 -16.17 11.16 1.06
N ASP A 81 -16.80 10.23 0.34
CA ASP A 81 -16.36 8.84 0.31
C ASP A 81 -15.12 8.69 -0.58
N TYR A 82 -14.14 7.91 -0.11
CA TYR A 82 -12.98 7.56 -0.90
C TYR A 82 -13.22 6.24 -1.62
N LEU A 83 -13.12 6.24 -2.95
CA LEU A 83 -13.09 5.03 -3.78
C LEU A 83 -11.72 4.92 -4.44
N GLY A 84 -11.10 3.76 -4.34
CA GLY A 84 -9.81 3.54 -4.97
C GLY A 84 -9.37 2.09 -5.05
N TYR A 85 -8.10 1.92 -5.37
CA TYR A 85 -7.39 0.65 -5.29
C TYR A 85 -6.22 0.78 -4.35
N VAL A 86 -6.02 -0.22 -3.51
CA VAL A 86 -4.72 -0.47 -2.88
C VAL A 86 -3.93 -1.35 -3.83
N SER A 87 -2.71 -0.94 -4.14
CA SER A 87 -1.72 -1.79 -4.79
C SER A 87 -0.55 -2.03 -3.86
N LEU A 88 -0.11 -3.29 -3.79
CA LEU A 88 1.08 -3.69 -3.06
C LEU A 88 2.04 -4.38 -4.03
N ASN A 89 3.16 -3.74 -4.32
CA ASN A 89 4.27 -4.39 -4.99
C ASN A 89 5.08 -5.16 -3.96
N VAL A 90 5.46 -6.40 -4.30
CA VAL A 90 6.28 -7.30 -3.48
C VAL A 90 7.33 -7.98 -4.35
N PRO A 91 8.38 -8.60 -3.77
CA PRO A 91 9.36 -9.35 -4.53
C PRO A 91 8.71 -10.39 -5.47
N LEU A 92 9.24 -10.54 -6.69
CA LEU A 92 8.66 -11.49 -7.67
C LEU A 92 8.64 -12.94 -7.16
N SER A 93 9.57 -13.28 -6.25
CA SER A 93 9.67 -14.59 -5.60
C SER A 93 8.66 -14.82 -4.47
N ALA A 94 7.87 -13.82 -4.10
CA ALA A 94 6.81 -13.97 -3.11
C ALA A 94 5.67 -14.86 -3.64
N GLY A 95 4.97 -15.54 -2.74
CA GLY A 95 3.84 -16.42 -3.08
C GLY A 95 2.79 -16.51 -1.97
N ASN A 96 1.82 -17.42 -2.16
CA ASN A 96 0.77 -17.75 -1.18
C ASN A 96 -0.03 -16.53 -0.67
N PHE A 97 -0.40 -15.64 -1.60
CA PHE A 97 -1.07 -14.40 -1.27
C PHE A 97 -2.48 -14.60 -0.73
N THR A 98 -2.78 -13.99 0.41
CA THR A 98 -4.15 -13.79 0.89
C THR A 98 -4.35 -12.33 1.30
N VAL A 99 -5.60 -11.89 1.27
CA VAL A 99 -6.01 -10.57 1.72
C VAL A 99 -7.20 -10.74 2.66
N ASP A 100 -7.08 -10.21 3.88
CA ASP A 100 -8.18 -10.07 4.81
C ASP A 100 -8.75 -8.65 4.73
N GLY A 101 -10.07 -8.51 4.86
CA GLY A 101 -10.76 -7.21 4.81
C GLY A 101 -11.09 -6.69 3.40
N GLY A 102 -10.74 -7.43 2.34
CA GLY A 102 -11.08 -7.09 0.96
C GLY A 102 -10.76 -8.22 -0.02
N ASP A 103 -11.22 -8.07 -1.27
CA ASP A 103 -10.99 -9.05 -2.32
C ASP A 103 -9.75 -8.74 -3.15
N LEU A 104 -8.84 -9.71 -3.27
CA LEU A 104 -7.71 -9.64 -4.20
C LEU A 104 -8.24 -9.73 -5.64
N LEU A 105 -8.26 -8.60 -6.33
CA LEU A 105 -8.84 -8.49 -7.67
C LEU A 105 -7.90 -8.99 -8.77
N ALA A 106 -6.60 -8.76 -8.59
CA ALA A 106 -5.60 -9.13 -9.58
C ALA A 106 -4.23 -9.29 -8.93
N THR A 107 -3.42 -10.14 -9.56
CA THR A 107 -1.97 -10.13 -9.40
C THR A 107 -1.33 -10.05 -10.78
N ALA A 108 -0.25 -9.28 -10.90
CA ALA A 108 0.48 -9.15 -12.16
C ALA A 108 1.98 -9.00 -11.91
N VAL A 109 2.79 -9.44 -12.87
CA VAL A 109 4.24 -9.18 -12.84
C VAL A 109 4.47 -7.72 -13.23
N ASP A 110 5.31 -7.03 -12.46
CA ASP A 110 5.72 -5.65 -12.70
C ASP A 110 7.24 -5.53 -12.54
N GLY A 111 7.95 -5.66 -13.66
CA GLY A 111 9.41 -5.69 -13.69
C GLY A 111 9.98 -6.83 -12.85
N LYS A 112 10.76 -6.48 -11.82
CA LYS A 112 11.34 -7.43 -10.86
C LYS A 112 10.45 -7.71 -9.64
N THR A 113 9.25 -7.14 -9.63
CA THR A 113 8.26 -7.27 -8.56
C THR A 113 6.99 -7.93 -9.08
N ARG A 114 6.07 -8.22 -8.17
CA ARG A 114 4.68 -8.57 -8.46
C ARG A 114 3.78 -7.57 -7.75
N VAL A 115 2.75 -7.10 -8.43
CA VAL A 115 1.73 -6.23 -7.83
C VAL A 115 0.49 -7.05 -7.46
N LEU A 116 -0.07 -6.79 -6.28
CA LEU A 116 -1.36 -7.25 -5.80
C LEU A 116 -2.31 -6.05 -5.78
N ILE A 117 -3.56 -6.23 -6.25
CA ILE A 117 -4.53 -5.13 -6.34
C ILE A 117 -5.80 -5.50 -5.59
N VAL A 118 -6.23 -4.61 -4.68
CA VAL A 118 -7.46 -4.73 -3.89
C VAL A 118 -8.28 -3.45 -4.09
N ARG A 119 -9.59 -3.56 -4.30
CA ARG A 119 -10.48 -2.38 -4.34
C ARG A 119 -10.86 -1.99 -2.92
N VAL A 120 -10.89 -0.69 -2.66
CA VAL A 120 -11.34 -0.13 -1.37
C VAL A 120 -12.38 0.95 -1.56
N VAL A 121 -13.34 0.99 -0.63
CA VAL A 121 -14.23 2.11 -0.39
C VAL A 121 -14.08 2.48 1.07
N ILE A 122 -13.65 3.71 1.37
CA ILE A 122 -13.46 4.21 2.73
C ILE A 122 -14.49 5.32 2.94
N PRO A 123 -15.63 5.03 3.59
CA PRO A 123 -16.66 6.03 3.79
C PRO A 123 -16.14 7.22 4.60
N MET A 124 -16.73 8.40 4.39
CA MET A 124 -16.35 9.61 5.13
C MET A 124 -16.43 9.39 6.65
N GLY A 125 -15.37 9.73 7.38
CA GLY A 125 -15.29 9.57 8.83
C GLY A 125 -15.18 8.12 9.32
N GLN A 126 -14.91 7.17 8.42
CA GLN A 126 -14.76 5.74 8.74
C GLN A 126 -13.35 5.24 8.45
N LYS A 127 -13.03 4.10 9.07
CA LYS A 127 -11.80 3.35 8.85
C LYS A 127 -12.06 2.07 8.08
N VAL A 128 -11.10 1.69 7.24
CA VAL A 128 -11.05 0.38 6.59
C VAL A 128 -9.68 -0.24 6.84
N SER A 129 -9.66 -1.52 7.17
CA SER A 129 -8.43 -2.28 7.36
C SER A 129 -8.29 -3.37 6.30
N LEU A 130 -7.06 -3.53 5.80
CA LEU A 130 -6.66 -4.62 4.91
C LEU A 130 -5.39 -5.28 5.45
N THR A 131 -5.35 -6.60 5.46
CA THR A 131 -4.12 -7.33 5.80
C THR A 131 -3.69 -8.17 4.62
N PHE A 132 -2.51 -7.88 4.08
CA PHE A 132 -1.87 -8.72 3.07
C PHE A 132 -0.99 -9.75 3.77
N ASN A 133 -1.21 -11.03 3.48
CA ASN A 133 -0.33 -12.10 3.92
C ASN A 133 0.35 -12.73 2.70
N LEU A 134 1.64 -13.00 2.82
CA LEU A 134 2.46 -13.58 1.76
C LEU A 134 3.65 -14.35 2.33
N ASP A 135 4.18 -15.25 1.51
CA ASP A 135 5.38 -16.01 1.84
C ASP A 135 6.56 -15.52 0.98
N LEU A 136 7.69 -15.31 1.63
CA LEU A 136 8.98 -15.01 1.02
C LEU A 136 9.91 -16.22 1.14
N PRO A 137 10.81 -16.47 0.17
CA PRO A 137 11.84 -17.51 0.33
C PRO A 137 12.75 -17.19 1.52
N ARG A 138 13.12 -18.20 2.31
CA ARG A 138 14.03 -18.02 3.47
C ARG A 138 15.43 -17.52 3.11
N ALA A 139 15.84 -17.68 1.84
CA ALA A 139 17.11 -17.14 1.33
C ALA A 139 17.11 -15.60 1.28
N LEU A 140 15.94 -14.96 1.31
CA LEU A 140 15.84 -13.52 1.43
C LEU A 140 16.02 -13.13 2.91
N GLU A 141 17.02 -12.30 3.19
CA GLU A 141 17.34 -11.87 4.56
C GLU A 141 16.69 -10.55 4.94
N SER A 142 16.37 -9.72 3.96
CA SER A 142 15.74 -8.41 4.11
C SER A 142 14.90 -8.06 2.88
N VAL A 143 13.98 -7.12 3.07
CA VAL A 143 13.28 -6.42 1.98
C VAL A 143 13.53 -4.92 2.09
N GLU A 144 13.39 -4.20 0.99
CA GLU A 144 13.41 -2.74 1.02
C GLU A 144 11.99 -2.20 0.96
N LEU A 145 11.52 -1.59 2.05
CA LEU A 145 10.26 -0.86 2.05
C LEU A 145 10.47 0.50 1.36
N LEU A 146 9.73 0.74 0.29
CA LEU A 146 9.84 1.93 -0.55
C LEU A 146 8.80 3.00 -0.17
N PRO A 147 9.13 4.29 -0.34
CA PRO A 147 8.17 5.38 -0.14
C PRO A 147 6.92 5.24 -1.00
N SER A 148 5.74 5.44 -0.41
CA SER A 148 4.48 5.60 -1.17
C SER A 148 4.40 6.94 -1.91
N ALA A 149 5.27 7.90 -1.55
CA ALA A 149 5.24 9.29 -2.00
C ALA A 149 3.91 10.03 -1.71
N ARG A 150 3.09 9.51 -0.79
CA ARG A 150 1.85 10.16 -0.37
C ARG A 150 2.12 11.33 0.58
N ILE A 151 1.18 12.26 0.60
CA ILE A 151 1.02 13.28 1.63
C ILE A 151 -0.44 13.19 2.13
N PRO A 152 -0.68 12.89 3.42
CA PRO A 152 0.30 12.54 4.44
C PRO A 152 1.03 11.21 4.15
N ARG A 153 2.21 11.05 4.75
CA ARG A 153 3.04 9.85 4.63
C ARG A 153 2.45 8.69 5.42
N VAL A 154 2.67 7.47 4.95
CA VAL A 154 2.23 6.26 5.67
C VAL A 154 3.06 6.13 6.95
N GLN A 155 2.39 5.89 8.06
CA GLN A 155 3.03 5.64 9.35
C GLN A 155 3.18 4.13 9.56
N TRP A 156 4.40 3.66 9.61
CA TRP A 156 4.75 2.24 9.73
C TRP A 156 5.13 1.86 11.15
N THR A 157 4.85 0.62 11.52
CA THR A 157 5.34 -0.03 12.74
C THR A 157 5.87 -1.44 12.45
N ASP A 158 6.93 -1.82 13.16
CA ASP A 158 7.46 -3.20 13.26
C ASP A 158 7.90 -3.44 14.70
N GLY A 159 7.09 -4.20 15.46
CA GLY A 159 7.25 -4.32 16.91
C GLY A 159 7.15 -2.95 17.61
N GLU A 160 8.22 -2.54 18.29
CA GLU A 160 8.29 -1.25 19.00
C GLU A 160 8.81 -0.11 18.11
N GLU A 161 9.34 -0.42 16.92
CA GLU A 161 9.85 0.60 16.00
C GLU A 161 8.70 1.24 15.21
N SER A 162 8.77 2.56 15.03
CA SER A 162 7.83 3.32 14.21
C SER A 162 8.56 4.34 13.33
N TRP A 163 8.03 4.60 12.13
CA TRP A 163 8.58 5.57 11.18
C TRP A 163 7.56 6.00 10.13
N ASP A 164 7.84 7.10 9.41
CA ASP A 164 7.13 7.44 8.18
C ASP A 164 7.89 6.94 6.93
N ASP A 165 7.16 6.66 5.86
CA ASP A 165 7.74 6.16 4.60
C ASP A 165 8.36 7.24 3.69
N GLY A 166 8.90 8.31 4.26
CA GLY A 166 9.51 9.40 3.49
C GLY A 166 10.82 9.04 2.78
N ALA A 167 11.45 7.93 3.17
CA ALA A 167 12.67 7.40 2.57
C ALA A 167 12.60 5.86 2.58
N PRO A 168 13.34 5.17 1.68
CA PRO A 168 13.45 3.73 1.73
C PRO A 168 13.97 3.23 3.07
N ARG A 169 13.46 2.09 3.54
CA ARG A 169 13.91 1.42 4.76
C ARG A 169 14.13 -0.06 4.52
N THR A 170 15.32 -0.55 4.83
CA THR A 170 15.60 -1.98 4.84
C THR A 170 14.97 -2.63 6.07
N ILE A 171 14.14 -3.65 5.86
CA ILE A 171 13.47 -4.41 6.91
C ILE A 171 14.10 -5.81 6.98
N PRO A 172 14.73 -6.19 8.11
CA PRO A 172 15.25 -7.53 8.29
C PRO A 172 14.10 -8.55 8.43
N LEU A 173 14.24 -9.70 7.78
CA LEU A 173 13.27 -10.79 7.83
C LEU A 173 13.62 -11.76 8.96
N ARG A 174 12.79 -11.83 10.00
CA ARG A 174 13.05 -12.57 11.25
C ARG A 174 12.12 -13.77 11.47
#